data_AF-A0A842LLS5-F1
#
_entry.id   AF-A0A842LLS5-F1
#
_cell.length_a   1.000
_cell.length_b   1.000
_cell.length_c   1.000
_cell.angle_alpha   90.00
_cell.angle_beta   90.00
_cell.angle_gamma   90.00
#
_symmetry.space_group_name_H-M   'P 1'
#
loop_
_entity.id
_entity.type
_entity.pdbx_description
1 polymer ?
#
loop_
_entity_poly.entity_id
_entity_poly.type
_entity_poly.pdbx_seq_one_letter_code
_entity_poly.pdbx_strand_id
1 'polypeptide(L)'
;MKVICSIEESLHRPEAVRWRERMRLMRPLGDVVVVLPCSMKKPYSTSRSHRKFTGVTRGFQELILTSPFGICPRELENTYPISSYDVSTIGEWSHEEKKLVGDVLREYVGDLDVIAHVDGGYLEVCMEYLDSFTATSMKSRPTSPEALERLKRELKSYEKIPPRERLLHMLRSVAVYQFGPGGERIIPEDCRVTGRYHRKILKSDGTQIGTFMMDRGLISLSPEGGRSLYMLGVKWVEIDFNLESNTLFAPGVSDADTGIIPGDEVVIVHGGEVAGVGRAVLSGDEMVRAERGVAVRVRRRTG
;
A
#
# COMPACT_ATOMS: atom_id res chain seq x y z
N MET A 1 -1.73 1.05 -16.87
CA MET A 1 -0.58 0.23 -17.29
C MET A 1 -0.54 -0.99 -16.39
N LYS A 2 -0.27 -2.17 -16.94
CA LYS A 2 -0.25 -3.44 -16.20
C LYS A 2 1.18 -3.94 -16.12
N VAL A 3 1.61 -4.41 -14.95
CA VAL A 3 2.93 -5.03 -14.79
C VAL A 3 2.85 -6.47 -15.29
N ILE A 4 3.68 -6.82 -16.27
CA ILE A 4 3.75 -8.19 -16.80
C ILE A 4 4.86 -8.91 -16.05
N CYS A 5 4.50 -9.99 -15.35
CA CYS A 5 5.38 -10.82 -14.55
C CYS A 5 5.35 -12.27 -15.08
N SER A 6 5.90 -12.51 -16.26
CA SER A 6 5.78 -13.80 -16.96
C SER A 6 7.03 -14.69 -16.90
N ILE A 7 8.14 -14.15 -16.38
CA ILE A 7 9.47 -14.80 -16.32
C ILE A 7 10.11 -14.55 -14.95
N GLU A 8 11.15 -15.30 -14.60
CA GLU A 8 11.80 -15.22 -13.29
C GLU A 8 12.40 -13.83 -13.01
N GLU A 9 12.96 -13.17 -14.03
CA GLU A 9 13.50 -11.80 -13.93
C GLU A 9 12.46 -10.76 -13.51
N SER A 10 11.16 -11.12 -13.56
CA SER A 10 10.07 -10.30 -13.03
C SER A 10 10.23 -10.01 -11.53
N LEU A 11 10.97 -10.86 -10.81
CA LEU A 11 11.36 -10.65 -9.41
C LEU A 11 12.15 -9.36 -9.21
N HIS A 12 12.94 -8.94 -10.19
CA HIS A 12 13.84 -7.78 -10.10
C HIS A 12 13.29 -6.53 -10.79
N ARG A 13 12.05 -6.57 -11.28
CA ARG A 13 11.40 -5.37 -11.82
C ARG A 13 11.40 -4.25 -10.78
N PRO A 14 11.65 -2.98 -11.17
CA PRO A 14 11.66 -1.87 -10.24
C PRO A 14 10.37 -1.77 -9.40
N GLU A 15 9.23 -2.09 -9.99
CA GLU A 15 7.94 -2.09 -9.27
C GLU A 15 7.86 -3.19 -8.21
N ALA A 16 8.41 -4.38 -8.48
CA ALA A 16 8.41 -5.50 -7.56
C ALA A 16 9.38 -5.29 -6.39
N VAL A 17 10.60 -4.84 -6.72
CA VAL A 17 11.62 -4.47 -5.72
C VAL A 17 11.08 -3.37 -4.81
N ARG A 18 10.61 -2.25 -5.38
CA ARG A 18 10.09 -1.13 -4.61
C ARG A 18 8.89 -1.53 -3.74
N TRP A 19 7.99 -2.37 -4.25
CA TRP A 19 6.87 -2.85 -3.46
C TRP A 19 7.35 -3.64 -2.23
N ARG A 20 8.27 -4.61 -2.41
CA ARG A 20 8.81 -5.40 -1.30
C ARG A 20 9.52 -4.52 -0.27
N GLU A 21 10.32 -3.55 -0.70
CA GLU A 21 10.93 -2.57 0.23
C GLU A 21 9.87 -1.79 1.02
N ARG A 22 8.77 -1.41 0.39
CA ARG A 22 7.65 -0.72 1.07
C ARG A 22 6.90 -1.65 2.02
N MET A 23 6.80 -2.94 1.72
CA MET A 23 6.16 -3.92 2.62
C MET A 23 6.93 -4.10 3.93
N ARG A 24 8.26 -3.92 3.93
CA ARG A 24 9.08 -3.94 5.16
C ARG A 24 8.74 -2.82 6.15
N LEU A 25 8.15 -1.73 5.66
CA LEU A 25 7.67 -0.63 6.50
C LEU A 25 6.29 -0.92 7.11
N MET A 26 5.57 -1.93 6.61
CA MET A 26 4.23 -2.25 7.09
C MET A 26 4.30 -3.01 8.40
N ARG A 27 3.24 -2.89 9.19
CA ARG A 27 3.06 -3.64 10.43
C ARG A 27 1.66 -4.24 10.45
N PRO A 28 1.49 -5.48 10.92
CA PRO A 28 0.17 -6.09 11.08
C PRO A 28 -0.64 -5.42 12.20
N LEU A 29 -1.93 -5.69 12.23
CA LEU A 29 -2.88 -5.19 13.23
C LEU A 29 -3.56 -6.36 13.96
N GLY A 30 -3.68 -6.26 15.29
CA GLY A 30 -4.23 -7.33 16.12
C GLY A 30 -3.27 -8.50 16.33
N ASP A 31 -3.77 -9.59 16.88
CA ASP A 31 -2.94 -10.67 17.44
C ASP A 31 -2.67 -11.83 16.46
N VAL A 32 -3.34 -11.84 15.31
CA VAL A 32 -3.24 -12.93 14.32
C VAL A 32 -3.23 -12.40 12.89
N VAL A 33 -2.36 -12.99 12.07
CA VAL A 33 -2.29 -12.75 10.63
C VAL A 33 -2.83 -13.96 9.87
N VAL A 34 -3.85 -13.75 9.05
CA VAL A 34 -4.40 -14.77 8.15
C VAL A 34 -3.75 -14.65 6.78
N VAL A 35 -2.88 -15.61 6.45
CA VAL A 35 -2.21 -15.68 5.15
C VAL A 35 -3.13 -16.36 4.13
N LEU A 36 -3.39 -15.68 3.02
CA LEU A 36 -4.28 -16.10 1.95
C LEU A 36 -3.52 -16.18 0.61
N PRO A 37 -3.91 -17.07 -0.32
CA PRO A 37 -3.30 -17.12 -1.64
C PRO A 37 -3.77 -15.92 -2.47
N CYS A 38 -2.96 -15.48 -3.43
CA CYS A 38 -3.41 -14.48 -4.40
C CYS A 38 -4.50 -15.01 -5.35
N SER A 39 -5.05 -14.13 -6.18
CA SER A 39 -6.02 -14.53 -7.19
C SER A 39 -5.83 -13.77 -8.49
N MET A 40 -6.26 -14.36 -9.61
CA MET A 40 -6.12 -13.74 -10.93
C MET A 40 -6.85 -12.40 -11.07
N LYS A 41 -8.01 -12.27 -10.41
CA LYS A 41 -8.80 -11.04 -10.44
C LYS A 41 -8.31 -10.08 -9.35
N LYS A 42 -7.94 -8.87 -9.76
CA LYS A 42 -7.55 -7.78 -8.86
C LYS A 42 -8.59 -6.63 -8.92
N PRO A 43 -8.81 -5.89 -7.82
CA PRO A 43 -8.29 -6.14 -6.47
C PRO A 43 -8.83 -7.47 -5.92
N TYR A 44 -8.01 -8.18 -5.13
CA TYR A 44 -8.25 -9.58 -4.78
C TYR A 44 -9.60 -9.81 -4.09
N SER A 45 -10.02 -8.88 -3.22
CA SER A 45 -11.31 -8.93 -2.51
C SER A 45 -12.53 -9.06 -3.43
N THR A 46 -12.42 -8.68 -4.70
CA THR A 46 -13.51 -8.78 -5.69
C THR A 46 -13.55 -10.13 -6.42
N SER A 47 -12.59 -11.01 -6.16
CA SER A 47 -12.53 -12.36 -6.71
C SER A 47 -13.57 -13.28 -6.03
N ARG A 48 -13.91 -14.39 -6.68
CA ARG A 48 -14.83 -15.39 -6.09
C ARG A 48 -14.23 -16.04 -4.84
N SER A 49 -12.94 -16.35 -4.87
CA SER A 49 -12.23 -17.00 -3.76
C SER A 49 -12.16 -16.09 -2.54
N HIS A 50 -11.70 -14.85 -2.70
CA HIS A 50 -11.59 -13.94 -1.55
C HIS A 50 -12.94 -13.54 -0.96
N ARG A 51 -14.01 -13.45 -1.75
CA ARG A 51 -15.35 -13.24 -1.18
C ARG A 51 -15.77 -14.38 -0.24
N LYS A 52 -15.31 -15.61 -0.46
CA LYS A 52 -15.51 -16.72 0.49
C LYS A 52 -14.63 -16.54 1.73
N PHE A 53 -13.34 -16.23 1.54
CA PHE A 53 -12.39 -16.01 2.64
C PHE A 53 -12.87 -14.90 3.56
N THR A 54 -13.18 -13.71 3.03
CA THR A 54 -13.70 -12.56 3.78
C THR A 54 -15.02 -12.84 4.50
N GLY A 55 -15.82 -13.83 4.05
CA GLY A 55 -16.98 -14.29 4.79
C GLY A 55 -16.62 -14.85 6.19
N VAL A 56 -15.38 -15.29 6.37
CA VAL A 56 -14.83 -15.87 7.61
C VAL A 56 -13.84 -14.92 8.28
N THR A 57 -12.92 -14.34 7.51
CA THR A 57 -11.76 -13.56 8.00
C THR A 57 -12.07 -12.09 8.30
N ARG A 58 -13.30 -11.62 8.02
CA ARG A 58 -13.67 -10.22 8.28
C ARG A 58 -13.50 -9.87 9.76
N GLY A 59 -12.60 -8.94 10.01
CA GLY A 59 -12.26 -8.46 11.36
C GLY A 59 -10.85 -8.86 11.80
N PHE A 60 -10.12 -9.66 11.04
CA PHE A 60 -8.74 -10.04 11.32
C PHE A 60 -7.78 -9.42 10.30
N GLN A 61 -6.48 -9.41 10.58
CA GLN A 61 -5.48 -8.96 9.61
C GLN A 61 -5.34 -10.00 8.51
N GLU A 62 -5.67 -9.59 7.27
CA GLU A 62 -5.52 -10.44 6.09
C GLU A 62 -4.25 -10.07 5.35
N LEU A 63 -3.43 -11.07 5.05
CA LEU A 63 -2.20 -10.92 4.28
C LEU A 63 -2.26 -11.82 3.05
N ILE A 64 -2.08 -11.25 1.86
CA ILE A 64 -2.11 -12.01 0.61
C ILE A 64 -0.68 -12.29 0.19
N LEU A 65 -0.33 -13.57 0.07
CA LEU A 65 0.97 -14.01 -0.42
C LEU A 65 0.94 -14.04 -1.95
N THR A 66 1.95 -13.45 -2.60
CA THR A 66 1.99 -13.37 -4.06
C THR A 66 3.41 -13.20 -4.60
N SER A 67 3.72 -13.84 -5.73
CA SER A 67 4.95 -13.60 -6.49
C SER A 67 4.65 -12.66 -7.67
N PRO A 68 5.58 -11.75 -8.06
CA PRO A 68 6.90 -11.48 -7.47
C PRO A 68 6.89 -10.52 -6.27
N PHE A 69 5.72 -10.05 -5.84
CA PHE A 69 5.62 -8.92 -4.92
C PHE A 69 5.79 -9.26 -3.43
N GLY A 70 5.96 -10.53 -3.07
CA GLY A 70 6.09 -10.95 -1.68
C GLY A 70 4.72 -11.06 -1.01
N ILE A 71 4.34 -9.98 -0.31
CA ILE A 71 3.12 -9.90 0.48
C ILE A 71 2.29 -8.70 0.04
N CYS A 72 0.99 -8.75 0.33
CA CYS A 72 0.09 -7.62 0.23
C CYS A 72 -0.86 -7.62 1.43
N PRO A 73 -0.67 -6.73 2.40
CA PRO A 73 -1.71 -6.46 3.40
C PRO A 73 -3.01 -6.05 2.69
N ARG A 74 -4.17 -6.55 3.16
CA ARG A 74 -5.46 -6.35 2.46
C ARG A 74 -5.76 -4.88 2.18
N GLU A 75 -5.40 -3.99 3.10
CA GLU A 75 -5.60 -2.55 3.00
C GLU A 75 -4.89 -1.90 1.80
N LEU A 76 -3.88 -2.56 1.21
CA LEU A 76 -3.11 -2.06 0.07
C LEU A 76 -3.46 -2.72 -1.27
N GLU A 77 -4.48 -3.60 -1.32
CA GLU A 77 -4.78 -4.39 -2.54
C GLU A 77 -5.20 -3.55 -3.76
N ASN A 78 -5.67 -2.31 -3.55
CA ASN A 78 -6.08 -1.39 -4.60
C ASN A 78 -4.89 -0.57 -5.14
N THR A 79 -3.73 -0.69 -4.52
CA THR A 79 -2.56 0.13 -4.80
C THR A 79 -1.71 -0.52 -5.90
N TYR A 80 -1.25 0.29 -6.85
CA TYR A 80 -0.29 -0.16 -7.87
C TYR A 80 1.03 -0.55 -7.18
N PRO A 81 1.69 -1.65 -7.57
CA PRO A 81 1.39 -2.52 -8.72
C PRO A 81 0.42 -3.67 -8.46
N ILE A 82 0.08 -3.98 -7.21
CA ILE A 82 -0.77 -5.13 -6.86
C ILE A 82 -2.15 -5.08 -7.54
N SER A 83 -2.74 -3.90 -7.65
CA SER A 83 -4.03 -3.76 -8.33
C SER A 83 -3.97 -4.01 -9.84
N SER A 84 -2.77 -4.05 -10.44
CA SER A 84 -2.60 -4.13 -11.89
C SER A 84 -1.33 -4.87 -12.32
N TYR A 85 -1.29 -6.18 -12.06
CA TYR A 85 -0.25 -7.07 -12.60
C TYR A 85 -0.83 -8.37 -13.17
N ASP A 86 -0.08 -8.98 -14.10
CA ASP A 86 -0.30 -10.31 -14.64
C ASP A 86 0.87 -11.22 -14.30
N VAL A 87 0.56 -12.47 -13.97
CA VAL A 87 1.53 -13.53 -13.74
C VAL A 87 1.16 -14.76 -14.55
N SER A 88 2.16 -15.51 -14.99
CA SER A 88 1.98 -16.90 -15.39
C SER A 88 1.67 -17.71 -14.12
N THR A 89 0.46 -18.27 -14.02
CA THR A 89 0.06 -19.08 -12.85
C THR A 89 0.62 -20.49 -12.93
N ILE A 90 1.93 -20.60 -13.06
CA ILE A 90 2.61 -21.89 -12.93
C ILE A 90 2.68 -22.10 -11.41
N GLY A 91 1.93 -23.07 -10.89
CA GLY A 91 1.76 -23.29 -9.44
C GLY A 91 3.01 -23.76 -8.71
N GLU A 92 4.15 -23.78 -9.39
CA GLU A 92 5.47 -24.12 -8.86
C GLU A 92 6.27 -22.83 -8.71
N TRP A 93 6.76 -22.58 -7.49
CA TRP A 93 7.58 -21.40 -7.21
C TRP A 93 9.05 -21.80 -7.16
N SER A 94 9.89 -21.02 -7.83
CA SER A 94 11.33 -21.20 -7.80
C SER A 94 11.89 -20.99 -6.38
N HIS A 95 13.11 -21.46 -6.12
CA HIS A 95 13.76 -21.25 -4.83
C HIS A 95 13.96 -19.74 -4.55
N GLU A 96 14.28 -18.95 -5.57
CA GLU A 96 14.45 -17.51 -5.42
C GLU A 96 13.13 -16.80 -5.12
N GLU A 97 12.04 -17.20 -5.78
CA GLU A 97 10.69 -16.69 -5.47
C GLU A 97 10.33 -16.95 -4.02
N LYS A 98 10.50 -18.20 -3.56
CA LYS A 98 10.21 -18.59 -2.18
C LYS A 98 11.02 -17.78 -1.18
N LYS A 99 12.32 -17.61 -1.44
CA LYS A 99 13.21 -16.84 -0.58
C LYS A 99 12.80 -15.38 -0.45
N LEU A 100 12.61 -14.69 -1.57
CA LEU A 100 12.23 -13.28 -1.56
C LEU A 100 10.88 -13.05 -0.91
N VAL A 101 9.91 -13.93 -1.15
CA VAL A 101 8.58 -13.82 -0.58
C VAL A 101 8.59 -14.18 0.91
N GLY A 102 9.32 -15.23 1.28
CA GLY A 102 9.45 -15.73 2.65
C GLY A 102 10.16 -14.75 3.58
N ASP A 103 11.23 -14.09 3.12
CA ASP A 103 11.95 -13.09 3.91
C ASP A 103 11.04 -11.91 4.29
N VAL A 104 10.27 -11.39 3.33
CA VAL A 104 9.33 -10.29 3.57
C VAL A 104 8.14 -10.74 4.42
N LEU A 105 7.66 -11.98 4.23
CA LEU A 105 6.61 -12.57 5.04
C LEU A 105 7.04 -12.66 6.52
N ARG A 106 8.20 -13.26 6.80
CA ARG A 106 8.74 -13.43 8.15
C ARG A 106 8.92 -12.08 8.86
N GLU A 107 9.48 -11.09 8.17
CA GLU A 107 9.68 -9.74 8.72
C GLU A 107 8.35 -9.06 9.06
N TYR A 108 7.33 -9.21 8.21
CA TYR A 108 6.04 -8.59 8.43
C TYR A 108 5.26 -9.23 9.58
N VAL A 109 5.22 -10.57 9.67
CA VAL A 109 4.44 -11.24 10.72
C VAL A 109 5.10 -11.13 12.10
N GLY A 110 6.43 -11.07 12.15
CA GLY A 110 7.17 -11.02 13.42
C GLY A 110 6.78 -12.18 14.34
N ASP A 111 6.49 -11.86 15.60
CA ASP A 111 6.12 -12.83 16.63
C ASP A 111 4.60 -13.11 16.72
N LEU A 112 3.80 -12.58 15.79
CA LEU A 112 2.35 -12.80 15.81
C LEU A 112 1.97 -14.22 15.40
N ASP A 113 0.83 -14.68 15.90
CA ASP A 113 0.25 -15.94 15.45
C ASP A 113 -0.10 -15.86 13.95
N VAL A 114 0.23 -16.92 13.22
CA VAL A 114 -0.06 -17.01 11.79
C VAL A 114 -1.03 -18.17 11.52
N ILE A 115 -2.12 -17.87 10.84
CA ILE A 115 -3.01 -18.87 10.24
C ILE A 115 -2.75 -18.91 8.73
N ALA A 116 -2.07 -19.98 8.28
CA ALA A 116 -1.80 -20.19 6.86
C ALA A 116 -2.99 -20.90 6.19
N HIS A 117 -3.81 -20.14 5.46
CA HIS A 117 -4.93 -20.64 4.67
C HIS A 117 -4.57 -20.70 3.19
N VAL A 118 -3.50 -21.45 2.91
CA VAL A 118 -2.84 -21.56 1.60
C VAL A 118 -2.51 -23.03 1.29
N ASP A 119 -2.26 -23.32 0.01
CA ASP A 119 -1.82 -24.62 -0.52
C ASP A 119 -0.62 -24.46 -1.49
N GLY A 120 -0.03 -25.58 -1.93
CA GLY A 120 1.05 -25.61 -2.93
C GLY A 120 2.28 -24.77 -2.53
N GLY A 121 2.89 -24.10 -3.52
CA GLY A 121 4.09 -23.27 -3.29
C GLY A 121 3.93 -22.19 -2.22
N TYR A 122 2.72 -21.67 -2.00
CA TYR A 122 2.45 -20.72 -0.91
C TYR A 122 2.61 -21.36 0.47
N LEU A 123 2.15 -22.61 0.62
CA LEU A 123 2.30 -23.36 1.86
C LEU A 123 3.77 -23.75 2.10
N GLU A 124 4.50 -24.09 1.04
CA GLU A 124 5.94 -24.36 1.11
C GLU A 124 6.71 -23.15 1.65
N VAL A 125 6.38 -21.93 1.21
CA VAL A 125 6.96 -20.70 1.79
C VAL A 125 6.67 -20.57 3.28
N CYS A 126 5.43 -20.84 3.70
CA CYS A 126 5.09 -20.79 5.12
C CYS A 126 5.88 -21.83 5.93
N MET A 127 6.05 -23.05 5.41
CA MET A 127 6.83 -24.12 6.04
C MET A 127 8.32 -23.81 6.16
N GLU A 128 8.90 -23.13 5.17
CA GLU A 128 10.34 -22.86 5.13
C GLU A 128 10.74 -21.60 5.92
N TYR A 129 9.86 -20.58 6.00
CA TYR A 129 10.23 -19.25 6.52
C TYR A 129 9.53 -18.83 7.82
N LEU A 130 8.51 -19.55 8.27
CA LEU A 130 7.83 -19.26 9.53
C LEU A 130 8.20 -20.30 10.59
N ASP A 131 8.58 -19.83 11.78
CA ASP A 131 8.95 -20.70 12.90
C ASP A 131 7.74 -21.50 13.42
N SER A 132 6.55 -20.89 13.41
CA SER A 132 5.30 -21.55 13.77
C SER A 132 4.10 -20.95 13.03
N PHE A 133 3.14 -21.79 12.67
CA PHE A 133 1.87 -21.37 12.08
C PHE A 133 0.82 -22.49 12.16
N THR A 134 -0.45 -22.12 12.06
CA THR A 134 -1.59 -23.04 11.97
C THR A 134 -2.05 -23.17 10.52
N ALA A 135 -1.85 -24.34 9.93
CA ALA A 135 -2.24 -24.61 8.54
C ALA A 135 -3.69 -25.07 8.43
N THR A 136 -4.49 -24.42 7.57
CA THR A 136 -5.94 -24.72 7.45
C THR A 136 -6.36 -25.30 6.10
N SER A 137 -5.43 -25.47 5.16
CA SER A 137 -5.71 -25.95 3.79
C SER A 137 -4.69 -26.98 3.26
N MET A 138 -3.99 -27.70 4.14
CA MET A 138 -2.94 -28.65 3.72
C MET A 138 -3.47 -29.81 2.84
N LYS A 139 -4.68 -30.29 3.10
CA LYS A 139 -5.26 -31.50 2.46
C LYS A 139 -6.41 -31.19 1.51
N SER A 140 -6.75 -29.92 1.33
CA SER A 140 -7.90 -29.51 0.53
C SER A 140 -7.70 -28.09 0.00
N ARG A 141 -8.34 -27.78 -1.12
CA ARG A 141 -8.29 -26.43 -1.68
C ARG A 141 -8.77 -25.41 -0.63
N PRO A 142 -8.13 -24.23 -0.50
CA PRO A 142 -8.55 -23.20 0.45
C PRO A 142 -10.03 -22.81 0.33
N THR A 143 -10.58 -22.85 -0.88
CA THR A 143 -12.00 -22.49 -1.11
C THR A 143 -13.02 -23.60 -0.79
N SER A 144 -12.56 -24.76 -0.31
CA SER A 144 -13.42 -25.89 0.05
C SER A 144 -14.19 -25.64 1.36
N PRO A 145 -15.40 -26.20 1.52
CA PRO A 145 -16.17 -26.03 2.76
C PRO A 145 -15.42 -26.49 4.01
N GLU A 146 -14.67 -27.60 3.91
CA GLU A 146 -13.90 -28.14 5.04
C GLU A 146 -12.77 -27.19 5.47
N ALA A 147 -11.99 -26.66 4.52
CA ALA A 147 -10.92 -25.70 4.82
C ALA A 147 -11.47 -24.41 5.45
N LEU A 148 -12.60 -23.91 4.96
CA LEU A 148 -13.26 -22.71 5.48
C LEU A 148 -13.81 -22.91 6.89
N GLU A 149 -14.39 -24.08 7.19
CA GLU A 149 -14.89 -24.39 8.54
C GLU A 149 -13.74 -24.56 9.53
N ARG A 150 -12.61 -25.14 9.09
CA ARG A 150 -11.38 -25.19 9.89
C ARG A 150 -10.85 -23.78 10.17
N LEU A 151 -10.69 -22.95 9.14
CA LEU A 151 -10.28 -21.54 9.30
C LEU A 151 -11.18 -20.79 10.28
N LYS A 152 -12.50 -20.96 10.15
CA LYS A 152 -13.48 -20.34 11.05
C LYS A 152 -13.31 -20.79 12.49
N ARG A 153 -12.97 -22.06 12.72
CA ARG A 153 -12.75 -22.63 14.05
C ARG A 153 -11.52 -22.06 14.72
N GLU A 154 -10.38 -22.02 14.01
CA GLU A 154 -9.13 -21.46 14.53
C GLU A 154 -9.32 -19.99 14.92
N LEU A 155 -9.99 -19.21 14.07
CA LEU A 155 -10.26 -17.80 14.31
C LEU A 155 -11.18 -17.49 15.50
N LYS A 156 -11.87 -18.49 16.08
CA LYS A 156 -12.72 -18.25 17.27
C LYS A 156 -11.91 -17.90 18.52
N SER A 157 -10.63 -18.26 18.54
CA SER A 157 -9.73 -18.00 19.67
C SER A 157 -9.19 -16.56 19.69
N TYR A 158 -9.38 -15.80 18.61
CA TYR A 158 -8.86 -14.45 18.45
C TYR A 158 -9.96 -13.39 18.48
N GLU A 159 -9.62 -12.22 19.00
CA GLU A 159 -10.53 -11.09 18.99
C GLU A 159 -10.59 -10.42 17.61
N LYS A 160 -11.78 -9.94 17.25
CA LYS A 160 -11.96 -9.18 16.00
C LYS A 160 -11.57 -7.73 16.23
N ILE A 161 -10.76 -7.23 15.31
CA ILE A 161 -10.33 -5.85 15.29
C ILE A 161 -11.52 -4.91 14.97
N PRO A 162 -11.79 -3.92 15.84
CA PRO A 162 -12.85 -2.93 15.66
C PRO A 162 -12.83 -2.24 14.28
N PRO A 163 -13.99 -1.96 13.66
CA PRO A 163 -14.05 -1.32 12.34
C PRO A 163 -13.34 0.04 12.26
N ARG A 164 -13.41 0.85 13.33
CA ARG A 164 -12.75 2.16 13.39
C ARG A 164 -11.24 2.01 13.34
N GLU A 165 -10.70 1.07 14.10
CA GLU A 165 -9.27 0.79 14.18
C GLU A 165 -8.74 0.26 12.83
N ARG A 166 -9.45 -0.69 12.21
CA ARG A 166 -9.11 -1.17 10.86
C ARG A 166 -9.11 -0.05 9.82
N LEU A 167 -10.06 0.89 9.90
CA LEU A 167 -10.11 2.04 9.00
C LEU A 167 -8.91 2.97 9.21
N LEU A 168 -8.58 3.29 10.46
CA LEU A 168 -7.44 4.13 10.78
C LEU A 168 -6.12 3.48 10.35
N HIS A 169 -5.96 2.19 10.63
CA HIS A 169 -4.82 1.39 10.18
C HIS A 169 -4.70 1.39 8.66
N MET A 170 -5.79 1.11 7.94
CA MET A 170 -5.81 1.15 6.46
C MET A 170 -5.30 2.50 5.92
N LEU A 171 -5.78 3.63 6.47
CA LEU A 171 -5.34 4.95 6.03
C LEU A 171 -3.86 5.22 6.35
N ARG A 172 -3.40 4.79 7.52
CA ARG A 172 -2.01 4.92 7.95
C ARG A 172 -1.07 4.06 7.12
N SER A 173 -1.40 2.80 6.85
CA SER A 173 -0.63 1.90 5.99
C SER A 173 -0.51 2.47 4.57
N VAL A 174 -1.60 3.03 4.01
CA VAL A 174 -1.56 3.73 2.72
C VAL A 174 -0.63 4.95 2.77
N ALA A 175 -0.68 5.74 3.84
CA ALA A 175 0.17 6.90 4.00
C ALA A 175 1.66 6.51 4.12
N VAL A 176 2.00 5.46 4.87
CA VAL A 176 3.36 4.92 4.96
C VAL A 176 3.82 4.38 3.60
N TYR A 177 2.97 3.65 2.89
CA TYR A 177 3.28 3.17 1.55
C TYR A 177 3.62 4.34 0.62
N GLN A 178 2.79 5.39 0.60
CA GLN A 178 2.91 6.51 -0.32
C GLN A 178 4.06 7.47 0.04
N PHE A 179 4.20 7.81 1.32
CA PHE A 179 5.09 8.88 1.79
C PHE A 179 6.35 8.36 2.49
N GLY A 180 6.40 7.08 2.84
CA GLY A 180 7.55 6.46 3.49
C GLY A 180 7.46 6.46 5.02
N PRO A 181 8.59 6.21 5.70
CA PRO A 181 8.65 6.17 7.16
C PRO A 181 8.06 7.42 7.81
N GLY A 182 7.19 7.23 8.80
CA GLY A 182 6.52 8.34 9.48
C GLY A 182 5.33 8.92 8.72
N GLY A 183 5.01 8.42 7.52
CA GLY A 183 3.87 8.86 6.72
C GLY A 183 2.53 8.70 7.43
N GLU A 184 2.40 7.73 8.34
CA GLU A 184 1.21 7.55 9.19
C GLU A 184 0.86 8.78 10.03
N ARG A 185 1.84 9.64 10.34
CA ARG A 185 1.67 10.85 11.15
C ARG A 185 0.79 11.91 10.47
N ILE A 186 0.63 11.85 9.14
CA ILE A 186 -0.31 12.75 8.45
C ILE A 186 -1.78 12.40 8.75
N ILE A 187 -2.05 11.19 9.27
CA ILE A 187 -3.40 10.70 9.61
C ILE A 187 -3.57 10.73 11.14
N PRO A 188 -4.23 11.78 11.69
CA PRO A 188 -4.43 11.89 13.13
C PRO A 188 -5.42 10.84 13.62
N GLU A 189 -5.28 10.47 14.89
CA GLU A 189 -6.06 9.40 15.51
C GLU A 189 -7.56 9.72 15.58
N ASP A 190 -7.92 10.98 15.76
CA ASP A 190 -9.28 11.49 15.85
C ASP A 190 -9.91 11.83 14.48
N CYS A 191 -9.24 11.46 13.38
CA CYS A 191 -9.73 11.77 12.04
C CYS A 191 -11.12 11.21 11.78
N ARG A 192 -11.90 11.97 11.00
CA ARG A 192 -13.22 11.59 10.53
C ARG A 192 -13.17 11.32 9.04
N VAL A 193 -13.77 10.21 8.63
CA VAL A 193 -13.78 9.77 7.23
C VAL A 193 -15.19 9.83 6.69
N THR A 194 -15.40 10.59 5.62
CA THR A 194 -16.73 10.80 5.01
C THR A 194 -16.71 10.54 3.51
N GLY A 195 -17.87 10.25 2.92
CA GLY A 195 -18.00 9.93 1.49
C GLY A 195 -18.14 8.43 1.21
N ARG A 196 -18.65 8.11 0.02
CA ARG A 196 -19.00 6.73 -0.37
C ARG A 196 -17.91 6.09 -1.23
N TYR A 197 -17.64 6.67 -2.40
CA TYR A 197 -16.65 6.14 -3.35
C TYR A 197 -15.24 6.67 -3.06
N HIS A 198 -15.01 7.98 -3.16
CA HIS A 198 -13.79 8.58 -2.61
C HIS A 198 -14.08 9.10 -1.21
N ARG A 199 -13.14 8.87 -0.29
CA ARG A 199 -13.34 9.15 1.13
C ARG A 199 -12.51 10.35 1.56
N LYS A 200 -13.16 11.43 1.97
CA LYS A 200 -12.50 12.60 2.55
C LYS A 200 -12.00 12.25 3.94
N ILE A 201 -10.76 12.59 4.24
CA ILE A 201 -10.13 12.45 5.55
C ILE A 201 -10.08 13.84 6.17
N LEU A 202 -10.78 14.00 7.29
CA LEU A 202 -10.98 15.28 7.97
C LEU A 202 -10.36 15.21 9.38
N LYS A 203 -9.79 16.31 9.85
CA LYS A 203 -9.50 16.55 11.27
C LYS A 203 -10.82 16.69 12.05
N SER A 204 -10.74 16.69 13.38
CA SER A 204 -11.90 16.86 14.27
C SER A 204 -12.61 18.20 14.10
N ASP A 205 -11.88 19.26 13.75
CA ASP A 205 -12.38 20.60 13.43
C ASP A 205 -13.06 20.70 12.04
N GLY A 206 -13.04 19.62 11.24
CA GLY A 206 -13.57 19.58 9.89
C GLY A 206 -12.58 19.94 8.78
N THR A 207 -11.35 20.34 9.12
CA THR A 207 -10.30 20.66 8.14
C THR A 207 -9.91 19.40 7.36
N GLN A 208 -9.96 19.46 6.03
CA GLN A 208 -9.65 18.31 5.18
C GLN A 208 -8.13 18.12 5.08
N ILE A 209 -7.63 16.91 5.35
CA ILE A 209 -6.23 16.49 5.15
C ILE A 209 -6.03 15.98 3.72
N GLY A 210 -7.00 15.25 3.20
CA GLY A 210 -6.90 14.66 1.88
C GLY A 210 -8.14 13.85 1.53
N THR A 211 -8.06 13.16 0.41
CA THR A 211 -9.09 12.24 -0.08
C THR A 211 -8.44 10.90 -0.40
N PHE A 212 -8.88 9.83 0.24
CA PHE A 212 -8.53 8.48 -0.14
C PHE A 212 -9.27 8.09 -1.43
N MET A 213 -8.49 7.87 -2.48
CA MET A 213 -8.94 7.52 -3.82
C MET A 213 -9.07 5.99 -3.91
N MET A 214 -10.26 5.45 -3.58
CA MET A 214 -10.52 3.99 -3.56
C MET A 214 -10.16 3.26 -4.87
N ASP A 215 -10.25 3.92 -6.02
CA ASP A 215 -9.90 3.38 -7.34
C ASP A 215 -8.39 3.17 -7.51
N ARG A 216 -7.56 3.93 -6.78
CA ARG A 216 -6.09 3.90 -6.88
C ARG A 216 -5.39 3.37 -5.62
N GLY A 217 -6.11 3.29 -4.50
CA GLY A 217 -5.53 2.92 -3.21
C GLY A 217 -4.55 3.96 -2.64
N LEU A 218 -4.67 5.24 -3.02
CA LEU A 218 -3.75 6.31 -2.62
C LEU A 218 -4.48 7.54 -2.07
N ILE A 219 -3.76 8.38 -1.32
CA ILE A 219 -4.28 9.63 -0.75
C ILE A 219 -3.93 10.79 -1.67
N SER A 220 -4.95 11.55 -2.06
CA SER A 220 -4.82 12.82 -2.75
C SER A 220 -4.85 13.95 -1.72
N LEU A 221 -3.75 14.69 -1.56
CA LEU A 221 -3.59 15.68 -0.48
C LEU A 221 -4.48 16.92 -0.67
N SER A 222 -4.92 17.51 0.45
CA SER A 222 -5.30 18.92 0.50
C SER A 222 -4.05 19.77 0.80
N PRO A 223 -4.11 21.11 0.72
CA PRO A 223 -3.03 21.94 1.22
C PRO A 223 -2.68 21.70 2.70
N GLU A 224 -3.67 21.40 3.55
CA GLU A 224 -3.42 21.08 4.96
C GLU A 224 -2.69 19.75 5.13
N GLY A 225 -3.06 18.71 4.36
CA GLY A 225 -2.27 17.48 4.32
C GLY A 225 -0.87 17.70 3.75
N GLY A 226 -0.73 18.63 2.80
CA GLY A 226 0.54 19.10 2.28
C GLY A 226 1.42 19.71 3.37
N ARG A 227 0.87 20.52 4.27
CA ARG A 227 1.60 21.05 5.44
C ARG A 227 2.10 19.95 6.35
N SER A 228 1.24 18.98 6.67
CA SER A 228 1.66 17.81 7.46
C SER A 228 2.79 17.04 6.79
N LEU A 229 2.73 16.87 5.47
CA LEU A 229 3.77 16.18 4.71
C LEU A 229 5.08 16.97 4.64
N TYR A 230 4.99 18.30 4.49
CA TYR A 230 6.16 19.18 4.49
C TYR A 230 6.89 19.15 5.84
N MET A 231 6.15 19.12 6.96
CA MET A 231 6.74 18.95 8.29
C MET A 231 7.46 17.60 8.48
N LEU A 232 7.12 16.58 7.69
CA LEU A 232 7.86 15.31 7.67
C LEU A 232 9.17 15.39 6.87
N GLY A 233 9.40 16.47 6.12
CA GLY A 233 10.61 16.69 5.32
C GLY A 233 10.68 15.87 4.05
N VAL A 234 9.53 15.42 3.51
CA VAL A 234 9.47 14.57 2.31
C VAL A 234 8.51 15.13 1.26
N LYS A 235 8.74 14.79 0.00
CA LYS A 235 7.91 15.10 -1.17
C LYS A 235 7.64 16.58 -1.40
N TRP A 236 8.57 17.44 -1.04
CA TRP A 236 8.48 18.88 -1.23
C TRP A 236 9.19 19.33 -2.52
N VAL A 237 8.70 20.43 -3.10
CA VAL A 237 9.24 21.09 -4.28
C VAL A 237 9.26 22.59 -3.97
N GLU A 238 10.44 23.20 -3.95
CA GLU A 238 10.63 24.63 -3.67
C GLU A 238 10.54 25.44 -4.97
N ILE A 239 9.91 26.62 -4.88
CA ILE A 239 9.84 27.60 -5.96
C ILE A 239 10.14 29.00 -5.41
N ASP A 240 10.69 29.87 -6.25
CA ASP A 240 11.08 31.25 -5.86
C ASP A 240 10.09 32.31 -6.40
N PHE A 241 8.85 31.90 -6.68
CA PHE A 241 7.82 32.77 -7.24
C PHE A 241 6.42 32.40 -6.74
N ASN A 242 5.46 33.31 -6.89
CA ASN A 242 4.07 33.06 -6.52
C ASN A 242 3.40 32.07 -7.47
N LEU A 243 2.86 30.98 -6.92
CA LEU A 243 2.20 29.94 -7.71
C LEU A 243 0.81 30.37 -8.20
N GLU A 244 0.73 30.87 -9.43
CA GLU A 244 -0.53 31.35 -10.01
C GLU A 244 -1.23 30.36 -10.95
N SER A 245 -0.47 29.40 -11.47
CA SER A 245 -0.94 28.48 -12.53
C SER A 245 -1.18 27.06 -12.02
N ASN A 246 -1.96 26.28 -12.77
CA ASN A 246 -2.19 24.87 -12.48
C ASN A 246 -1.07 23.93 -13.00
N THR A 247 0.03 24.47 -13.50
CA THR A 247 1.17 23.72 -14.03
C THR A 247 2.47 24.39 -13.60
N LEU A 248 3.29 23.65 -12.84
CA LEU A 248 4.64 24.06 -12.50
C LEU A 248 5.60 23.46 -13.54
N PHE A 249 6.32 24.33 -14.25
CA PHE A 249 7.35 23.92 -15.20
C PHE A 249 8.69 23.77 -14.48
N ALA A 250 9.54 22.86 -14.96
CA ALA A 250 10.84 22.57 -14.38
C ALA A 250 11.75 23.81 -14.18
N PRO A 251 11.81 24.79 -15.13
CA PRO A 251 12.60 26.02 -14.91
C PRO A 251 12.18 26.89 -13.72
N GLY A 252 10.98 26.66 -13.18
CA GLY A 252 10.50 27.35 -11.99
C GLY A 252 10.82 26.64 -10.67
N VAL A 253 11.39 25.43 -10.71
CA VAL A 253 11.76 24.67 -9.51
C VAL A 253 13.17 25.07 -9.09
N SER A 254 13.32 25.59 -7.88
CA SER A 254 14.63 25.97 -7.33
C SER A 254 15.30 24.79 -6.62
N ASP A 255 14.53 23.95 -5.93
CA ASP A 255 15.00 22.70 -5.31
C ASP A 255 13.86 21.70 -5.15
N ALA A 256 14.17 20.41 -4.94
CA ALA A 256 13.16 19.38 -4.73
C ALA A 256 13.70 18.17 -3.96
N ASP A 257 12.82 17.49 -3.22
CA ASP A 257 13.15 16.22 -2.58
C ASP A 257 13.55 15.17 -3.62
N THR A 258 14.81 14.72 -3.57
CA THR A 258 15.39 13.65 -4.42
C THR A 258 14.62 12.33 -4.34
N GLY A 259 13.88 12.10 -3.26
CA GLY A 259 13.01 10.93 -3.10
C GLY A 259 11.73 10.98 -3.93
N ILE A 260 11.40 12.09 -4.61
CA ILE A 260 10.24 12.21 -5.48
C ILE A 260 10.43 11.39 -6.75
N ILE A 261 9.43 10.60 -7.10
CA ILE A 261 9.36 9.92 -8.39
C ILE A 261 8.10 10.34 -9.18
N PRO A 262 8.08 10.12 -10.51
CA PRO A 262 6.90 10.42 -11.32
C PRO A 262 5.62 9.78 -10.77
N GLY A 263 4.58 10.60 -10.64
CA GLY A 263 3.27 10.20 -10.16
C GLY A 263 3.07 10.30 -8.65
N ASP A 264 4.10 10.62 -7.87
CA ASP A 264 3.98 10.92 -6.44
C ASP A 264 3.11 12.17 -6.20
N GLU A 265 2.46 12.20 -5.04
CA GLU A 265 1.84 13.42 -4.53
C GLU A 265 2.93 14.28 -3.88
N VAL A 266 2.94 15.57 -4.23
CA VAL A 266 3.97 16.52 -3.79
C VAL A 266 3.34 17.77 -3.20
N VAL A 267 4.07 18.40 -2.29
CA VAL A 267 3.79 19.71 -1.73
C VAL A 267 4.69 20.75 -2.39
N ILE A 268 4.11 21.84 -2.86
CA ILE A 268 4.85 22.97 -3.44
C ILE A 268 5.01 24.01 -2.35
N VAL A 269 6.24 24.45 -2.13
CA VAL A 269 6.64 25.34 -1.05
C VAL A 269 7.25 26.60 -1.65
N HIS A 270 6.95 27.74 -1.05
CA HIS A 270 7.52 29.03 -1.41
C HIS A 270 7.83 29.79 -0.13
N GLY A 271 9.11 30.05 0.12
CA GLY A 271 9.56 30.82 1.29
C GLY A 271 9.24 30.10 2.61
N GLY A 272 9.31 28.77 2.61
CA GLY A 272 9.01 27.92 3.77
C GLY A 272 7.52 27.70 4.06
N GLU A 273 6.62 28.28 3.25
CA GLU A 273 5.18 28.10 3.38
C GLU A 273 4.62 27.25 2.23
N VAL A 274 3.59 26.45 2.54
CA VAL A 274 2.92 25.64 1.51
C VAL A 274 2.14 26.55 0.56
N ALA A 275 2.52 26.55 -0.71
CA ALA A 275 1.85 27.28 -1.80
C ALA A 275 0.80 26.42 -2.51
N GLY A 276 0.94 25.09 -2.47
CA GLY A 276 0.00 24.18 -3.12
C GLY A 276 0.36 22.71 -3.01
N VAL A 277 -0.48 21.87 -3.63
CA VAL A 277 -0.26 20.43 -3.75
C VAL A 277 -0.57 19.97 -5.17
N GLY A 278 0.16 18.97 -5.61
CA GLY A 278 0.05 18.46 -6.97
C GLY A 278 0.60 17.05 -7.12
N ARG A 279 0.76 16.66 -8.37
CA ARG A 279 1.33 15.36 -8.74
C ARG A 279 2.59 15.56 -9.57
N ALA A 280 3.67 14.92 -9.16
CA ALA A 280 4.94 14.94 -9.86
C ALA A 280 4.81 14.32 -11.26
N VAL A 281 5.43 14.96 -12.24
CA VAL A 281 5.62 14.44 -13.61
C VAL A 281 7.06 13.96 -13.80
N LEU A 282 8.01 14.64 -13.16
CA LEU A 282 9.43 14.31 -13.14
C LEU A 282 9.83 13.77 -11.76
N SER A 283 10.99 13.11 -11.67
CA SER A 283 11.66 12.87 -10.39
C SER A 283 12.22 14.17 -9.79
N GLY A 284 12.53 14.19 -8.49
CA GLY A 284 13.10 15.37 -7.82
C GLY A 284 14.34 15.91 -8.55
N ASP A 285 15.30 15.02 -8.84
CA ASP A 285 16.53 15.36 -9.55
C ASP A 285 16.28 15.94 -10.95
N GLU A 286 15.30 15.39 -11.68
CA GLU A 286 14.92 15.88 -13.00
C GLU A 286 14.22 17.23 -12.94
N MET A 287 13.43 17.51 -11.88
CA MET A 287 12.77 18.80 -11.71
C MET A 287 13.78 19.94 -11.61
N VAL A 288 14.88 19.74 -10.87
CA VAL A 288 15.93 20.74 -10.66
C VAL A 288 16.83 20.89 -11.90
N ARG A 289 17.11 19.80 -12.60
CA ARG A 289 18.07 19.80 -13.72
C ARG A 289 17.47 20.15 -15.08
N ALA A 290 16.17 20.00 -15.26
CA ALA A 290 15.55 20.16 -16.58
C ALA A 290 15.28 21.64 -16.92
N GLU A 291 15.77 22.08 -18.09
CA GLU A 291 15.57 23.44 -18.61
C GLU A 291 14.18 23.65 -19.26
N ARG A 292 13.37 22.60 -19.38
CA ARG A 292 12.03 22.66 -19.98
C ARG A 292 11.17 21.48 -19.56
N GLY A 293 9.85 21.65 -19.70
CA GLY A 293 8.88 20.58 -19.45
C GLY A 293 8.11 20.80 -18.14
N VAL A 294 7.09 19.97 -17.93
CA VAL A 294 6.23 20.05 -16.75
C VAL A 294 6.87 19.26 -15.61
N ALA A 295 7.09 19.91 -14.47
CA ALA A 295 7.59 19.28 -13.25
C ALA A 295 6.43 18.75 -12.39
N VAL A 296 5.41 19.58 -12.14
CA VAL A 296 4.26 19.23 -11.30
C VAL A 296 2.95 19.67 -11.96
N ARG A 297 1.96 18.77 -11.97
CA ARG A 297 0.57 19.11 -12.26
C ARG A 297 -0.09 19.55 -10.96
N VAL A 298 -0.31 20.85 -10.80
CA VAL A 298 -0.89 21.43 -9.59
C VAL A 298 -2.38 21.09 -9.55
N ARG A 299 -2.85 20.61 -8.39
CA ARG A 299 -4.26 20.25 -8.20
C ARG A 299 -5.00 21.28 -7.35
N ARG A 300 -4.36 21.78 -6.30
CA ARG A 300 -4.90 22.81 -5.40
C ARG A 300 -3.79 23.75 -4.96
N ARG A 301 -4.12 25.03 -4.86
CA ARG A 301 -3.26 26.08 -4.33
C ARG A 301 -3.78 26.51 -2.96
N THR A 302 -2.93 27.14 -2.15
CA THR A 302 -3.37 27.90 -0.98
C THR A 302 -3.75 29.30 -1.43
N GLY A 303 -4.97 29.75 -1.10
CA GLY A 303 -5.53 30.99 -1.62
C GLY A 303 -6.55 30.70 -2.71
#